data_AF-A0A963JRR9-F1
#
_entry.id   AF-A0A963JRR9-F1
#
_cell.length_a   1.000
_cell.length_b   1.000
_cell.length_c   1.000
_cell.angle_alpha   90.00
_cell.angle_beta   90.00
_cell.angle_gamma   90.00
#
_symmetry.space_group_name_H-M   'P 1'
#
loop_
_entity.id
_entity.type
_entity.pdbx_description
1 polymer ?
#
loop_
_entity_poly.entity_id
_entity_poly.type
_entity_poly.pdbx_seq_one_letter_code
_entity_poly.pdbx_strand_id
1 'polypeptide(L)'
;LALPEDTRLMLLAPVAREKKGEFTELFAEMQARGYVRFRVDGQIYEHGDLPALKKTEKHNIDVVIDRVKVRHDLQQRLAESFEAALRVGGQDASGRVLALEMDTGQEHLFSAKFACPVCSYSLGELEPRLFSFNSPLGACPACDGLGQREVFDAARVVAFPSLSLASGAIKGWDRRNGYYFAMLESLARHYGFDVEAPFESLPAPVQQAVLHGSGEEDIAFSYILDSGASKGKPVVKKHPFEGILPNMARRYRETDSVVVREDLARLRSTQPCPECHGARLRREARHVKVGEGAQARAIYEVSHATLSDAHTWFRQLQLTGAKAEIADKVVREIATRLQFLNDVGLNYLSLDRSAETLSGGEAQRIRLAAPPGSNLRGVCYILDGPTIGLHPPDNRLLLD
;
A
#
# COMPACT_ATOMS: atom_id res chain seq x y z
N LEU A 1 -4.31 12.69 32.04
CA LEU A 1 -2.87 12.37 32.18
C LEU A 1 -2.69 11.70 33.53
N ALA A 2 -2.23 10.45 33.57
CA ALA A 2 -1.92 9.74 34.82
C ALA A 2 -0.45 9.98 35.21
N LEU A 3 -0.06 11.26 35.30
CA LEU A 3 1.31 11.66 35.61
C LEU A 3 1.48 11.86 37.13
N PRO A 4 2.71 11.72 37.66
CA PRO A 4 2.99 11.98 39.07
C PRO A 4 2.53 13.38 39.49
N GLU A 5 2.10 13.51 40.74
CA GLU A 5 1.81 14.81 41.34
C GLU A 5 3.04 15.72 41.22
N ASP A 6 2.81 17.02 41.14
CA ASP A 6 3.83 18.04 41.02
C ASP A 6 4.60 18.12 39.68
N THR A 7 4.33 17.23 38.73
CA THR A 7 4.90 17.30 37.37
C THR A 7 4.57 18.65 36.71
N ARG A 8 5.57 19.37 36.22
CA ARG A 8 5.40 20.65 35.52
C ARG A 8 5.18 20.42 34.03
N LEU A 9 4.02 20.83 33.53
CA LEU A 9 3.60 20.66 32.14
C LEU A 9 3.45 22.00 31.43
N MET A 10 3.89 22.03 30.19
CA MET A 10 3.62 23.10 29.24
C MET A 10 2.72 22.56 28.14
N LEU A 11 1.51 23.13 28.01
CA LEU A 11 0.59 22.81 26.92
C LEU A 11 0.89 23.69 25.71
N LEU A 12 1.06 23.03 24.58
CA LEU A 12 1.56 23.59 23.34
C LEU A 12 0.56 23.30 22.22
N ALA A 13 0.24 24.32 21.42
CA ALA A 13 -0.53 24.19 20.19
C ALA A 13 0.44 24.20 18.99
N PRO A 14 0.62 23.08 18.27
CA PRO A 14 1.52 23.01 17.14
C PRO A 14 0.91 23.66 15.89
N VAL A 15 1.33 24.88 15.59
CA VAL A 15 0.78 25.68 14.48
C VAL A 15 1.54 25.47 13.17
N ALA A 16 2.82 25.10 13.24
CA ALA A 16 3.62 24.73 12.07
C ALA A 16 4.54 23.53 12.37
N ARG A 17 4.61 22.60 11.42
CA ARG A 17 5.49 21.43 11.46
C ARG A 17 6.17 21.23 10.12
N GLU A 18 7.51 21.26 10.11
CA GLU A 18 8.35 21.18 8.92
C GLU A 18 7.94 22.12 7.76
N LYS A 19 7.32 23.27 8.08
CA LYS A 19 6.87 24.24 7.08
C LYS A 19 7.98 25.26 6.82
N LYS A 20 8.18 25.63 5.55
CA LYS A 20 9.13 26.68 5.15
C LYS A 20 8.49 28.06 5.27
N GLY A 21 9.19 29.02 5.84
CA GLY A 21 8.69 30.39 5.96
C GLY A 21 9.30 31.17 7.12
N GLU A 22 9.02 32.47 7.15
CA GLU A 22 9.50 33.38 8.21
C GLU A 22 8.49 33.53 9.36
N PHE A 23 7.21 33.20 9.12
CA PHE A 23 6.12 33.15 10.10
C PHE A 23 5.87 34.46 10.90
N THR A 24 6.37 35.60 10.43
CA THR A 24 6.19 36.91 11.06
C THR A 24 4.72 37.29 11.25
N GLU A 25 3.90 37.07 10.23
CA GLU A 25 2.44 37.30 10.29
C GLU A 25 1.76 36.39 11.33
N LEU A 26 2.17 35.11 11.41
CA LEU A 26 1.65 34.15 12.39
C LEU A 26 1.98 34.58 13.82
N PHE A 27 3.21 35.02 14.08
CA PHE A 27 3.61 35.49 15.41
C PHE A 27 2.84 36.75 15.82
N ALA A 28 2.66 37.70 14.91
CA ALA A 28 1.88 38.91 15.15
C ALA A 28 0.40 38.62 15.42
N GLU A 29 -0.20 37.69 14.67
CA GLU A 29 -1.58 37.27 14.87
C GLU A 29 -1.78 36.61 16.24
N MET A 30 -0.86 35.72 16.64
CA MET A 30 -0.94 35.05 17.94
C MET A 30 -0.71 36.03 19.10
N GLN A 31 0.16 37.03 18.92
CA GLN A 31 0.35 38.10 19.90
C GLN A 31 -0.92 38.94 20.06
N ALA A 32 -1.60 39.29 18.95
CA ALA A 32 -2.86 40.02 18.99
C ALA A 32 -3.97 39.25 19.73
N ARG A 33 -3.89 37.91 19.74
CA ARG A 33 -4.76 37.01 20.52
C ARG A 33 -4.32 36.83 21.97
N GLY A 34 -3.21 37.45 22.39
CA GLY A 34 -2.70 37.45 23.77
C GLY A 34 -1.63 36.39 24.07
N TYR A 35 -1.16 35.64 23.08
CA TYR A 35 -0.09 34.64 23.28
C TYR A 35 1.29 35.29 23.20
N VAL A 36 2.07 35.13 24.27
CA VAL A 36 3.37 35.81 24.44
C VAL A 36 4.58 34.88 24.35
N ARG A 37 4.38 33.56 24.37
CA ARG A 37 5.47 32.58 24.35
C ARG A 37 5.28 31.57 23.22
N PHE A 38 6.39 31.25 22.56
CA PHE A 38 6.43 30.34 21.43
C PHE A 38 7.60 29.37 21.62
N ARG A 39 7.43 28.14 21.16
CA ARG A 39 8.53 27.20 21.00
C ARG A 39 8.89 27.11 19.52
N VAL A 40 10.09 27.50 19.17
CA VAL A 40 10.60 27.53 17.80
C VAL A 40 11.79 26.60 17.72
N ASP A 41 11.70 25.57 16.88
CA ASP A 41 12.74 24.55 16.68
C ASP A 41 13.27 23.95 18.00
N GLY A 42 12.35 23.72 18.95
CA GLY A 42 12.64 23.10 20.24
C GLY A 42 13.02 24.07 21.36
N GLN A 43 13.28 25.34 21.06
CA GLN A 43 13.65 26.36 22.05
C GLN A 43 12.50 27.32 22.32
N ILE A 44 12.35 27.77 23.57
CA ILE A 44 11.25 28.65 23.99
C ILE A 44 11.72 30.10 23.94
N TYR A 45 10.92 30.93 23.28
CA TYR A 45 11.13 32.36 23.13
C TYR A 45 9.89 33.13 23.60
N GLU A 46 10.12 34.29 24.20
CA GLU A 46 9.05 35.29 24.34
C GLU A 46 8.92 36.06 23.03
N HIS A 47 7.74 36.62 22.74
CA HIS A 47 7.47 37.29 21.48
C HIS A 47 8.51 38.36 21.13
N GLY A 48 8.99 39.12 22.12
CA GLY A 48 9.98 40.18 21.93
C GLY A 48 11.39 39.68 21.56
N ASP A 49 11.70 38.42 21.85
CA ASP A 49 13.03 37.80 21.68
C ASP A 49 13.01 36.71 20.59
N LEU A 50 12.01 36.71 19.70
CA LEU A 50 11.89 35.72 18.65
C LEU A 50 13.05 35.82 17.64
N PRO A 51 13.69 34.70 17.26
CA PRO A 51 14.75 34.70 16.26
C PRO A 51 14.18 34.99 14.86
N ALA A 52 14.97 35.66 14.01
CA ALA A 52 14.62 35.86 12.61
C ALA A 52 14.74 34.51 11.85
N LEU A 53 13.59 33.99 11.41
CA LEU A 53 13.50 32.72 10.67
C LEU A 53 13.76 32.94 9.18
N LYS A 54 14.36 31.94 8.52
CA LYS A 54 14.71 32.01 7.09
C LYS A 54 13.62 31.38 6.24
N LYS A 55 13.15 32.10 5.22
CA LYS A 55 12.09 31.64 4.30
C LYS A 55 12.34 30.28 3.62
N THR A 56 13.60 29.92 3.38
CA THR A 56 13.98 28.68 2.65
C THR A 56 14.11 27.45 3.54
N GLU A 57 14.23 27.64 4.86
CA GLU A 57 14.45 26.58 5.84
C GLU A 57 13.11 26.11 6.43
N LYS A 58 13.06 24.86 6.86
CA LYS A 58 11.87 24.27 7.49
C LYS A 58 11.92 24.54 8.99
N HIS A 59 10.82 25.01 9.56
CA HIS A 59 10.71 25.32 10.98
C HIS A 59 9.53 24.60 11.64
N ASN A 60 9.66 24.34 12.94
CA ASN A 60 8.62 23.84 13.83
C ASN A 60 8.24 24.92 14.83
N ILE A 61 6.96 25.30 14.87
CA ILE A 61 6.47 26.38 15.72
C ILE A 61 5.30 25.87 16.56
N ASP A 62 5.42 26.06 17.87
CA ASP A 62 4.36 25.84 18.86
C ASP A 62 4.02 27.13 19.58
N VAL A 63 2.72 27.34 19.82
CA VAL A 63 2.24 28.40 20.70
C VAL A 63 2.10 27.82 22.10
N VAL A 64 2.65 28.50 23.11
CA VAL A 64 2.47 28.11 24.52
C VAL A 64 1.09 28.58 24.99
N ILE A 65 0.24 27.62 25.32
CA ILE A 65 -1.16 27.86 25.70
C ILE A 65 -1.30 27.99 27.22
N ASP A 66 -0.76 27.04 27.96
CA ASP A 66 -0.79 27.07 29.42
C ASP A 66 0.46 26.41 30.02
N ARG A 67 0.77 26.76 31.26
CA ARG A 67 1.79 26.14 32.09
C ARG A 67 1.15 25.75 33.41
N VAL A 68 1.12 24.46 33.68
CA VAL A 68 0.40 23.88 34.82
C VAL A 68 1.29 22.93 35.59
N LYS A 69 1.00 22.79 36.89
CA LYS A 69 1.62 21.79 37.77
C LYS A 69 0.55 20.75 38.08
N VAL A 70 0.83 19.47 37.87
CA VAL A 70 -0.14 18.38 38.06
C VAL A 70 -0.59 18.34 39.51
N ARG A 71 -1.91 18.49 39.72
CA ARG A 71 -2.62 18.43 41.01
C ARG A 71 -4.00 17.79 40.80
N HIS A 72 -4.61 17.32 41.88
CA HIS A 72 -5.91 16.65 41.84
C HIS A 72 -7.07 17.54 41.37
N ASP A 73 -6.99 18.86 41.56
CA ASP A 73 -8.02 19.85 41.23
C ASP A 73 -7.91 20.44 39.81
N LEU A 74 -6.93 20.00 39.02
CA LEU A 74 -6.56 20.65 37.76
C LEU A 74 -7.46 20.27 36.57
N GLN A 75 -8.42 19.36 36.75
CA GLN A 75 -9.16 18.75 35.65
C GLN A 75 -9.89 19.78 34.76
N GLN A 76 -10.59 20.76 35.36
CA GLN A 76 -11.31 21.78 34.60
C GLN A 76 -10.36 22.68 33.81
N ARG A 77 -9.28 23.16 34.44
CA ARG A 77 -8.27 24.00 33.79
C ARG A 77 -7.56 23.27 32.64
N LEU A 78 -7.26 21.98 32.81
CA LEU A 78 -6.71 21.16 31.73
C LEU A 78 -7.69 21.08 30.57
N ALA A 79 -8.98 20.81 30.81
CA ALA A 79 -9.98 20.73 29.74
C ALA A 79 -10.05 22.04 28.93
N GLU A 80 -10.14 23.19 29.61
CA GLU A 80 -10.15 24.52 28.98
C GLU A 80 -8.86 24.78 28.18
N SER A 81 -7.71 24.38 28.71
CA SER A 81 -6.41 24.55 28.05
C SER A 81 -6.27 23.66 26.81
N PHE A 82 -6.77 22.43 26.86
CA PHE A 82 -6.79 21.53 25.70
C PHE A 82 -7.75 22.06 24.62
N GLU A 83 -8.93 22.57 24.98
CA GLU A 83 -9.83 23.21 24.02
C GLU A 83 -9.21 24.46 23.38
N ALA A 84 -8.53 25.30 24.18
CA ALA A 84 -7.81 26.46 23.67
C ALA A 84 -6.68 26.04 22.70
N ALA A 85 -5.91 25.02 23.06
CA ALA A 85 -4.84 24.49 22.21
C ALA A 85 -5.37 23.95 20.88
N LEU A 86 -6.47 23.19 20.91
CA LEU A 86 -7.14 22.67 19.71
C LEU A 86 -7.68 23.80 18.82
N ARG A 87 -8.20 24.88 19.43
CA ARG A 87 -8.70 26.05 18.70
C ARG A 87 -7.58 26.85 18.04
N VAL A 88 -6.46 27.05 18.74
CA VAL A 88 -5.30 27.80 18.25
C VAL A 88 -4.54 27.05 17.16
N GLY A 89 -4.38 25.73 17.30
CA GLY A 89 -3.78 24.89 16.27
C GLY A 89 -4.56 24.94 14.94
N GLY A 90 -5.86 25.26 14.99
CA GLY A 90 -6.68 25.47 13.80
C GLY A 90 -6.80 24.22 12.90
N GLN A 91 -7.17 24.44 11.63
CA GLN A 91 -7.24 23.40 10.60
C GLN A 91 -5.84 22.82 10.28
N ASP A 92 -4.81 23.68 10.29
CA ASP A 92 -3.42 23.32 9.94
C ASP A 92 -2.73 22.37 10.93
N ALA A 93 -3.08 22.45 12.22
CA ALA A 93 -2.57 21.50 13.23
C ALA A 93 -3.27 20.13 13.21
N SER A 94 -4.31 19.95 12.38
CA SER A 94 -5.14 18.72 12.34
C SER A 94 -5.74 18.33 13.70
N GLY A 95 -5.97 19.29 14.60
CA GLY A 95 -6.49 19.04 15.95
C GLY A 95 -5.47 18.41 16.90
N ARG A 96 -4.19 18.79 16.82
CA ARG A 96 -3.14 18.31 17.73
C ARG A 96 -2.95 19.19 18.95
N VAL A 97 -2.52 18.58 20.04
CA VAL A 97 -2.05 19.24 21.27
C VAL A 97 -0.80 18.51 21.73
N LEU A 98 0.20 19.24 22.20
CA LEU A 98 1.40 18.68 22.80
C LEU A 98 1.46 19.10 24.27
N ALA A 99 1.71 18.15 25.17
CA ALA A 99 2.07 18.44 26.55
C ALA A 99 3.55 18.10 26.76
N LEU A 100 4.34 19.10 27.12
CA LEU A 100 5.78 18.96 27.39
C LEU A 100 6.03 18.98 28.89
N GLU A 101 6.68 17.95 29.41
CA GLU A 101 7.23 17.96 30.77
C GLU A 101 8.44 18.89 30.82
N MET A 102 8.36 19.94 31.63
CA MET A 102 9.37 20.99 31.67
C MET A 102 10.69 20.54 32.30
N ASP A 103 10.65 19.54 33.18
CA ASP A 103 11.81 19.06 33.93
C ASP A 103 12.56 17.95 33.18
N THR A 104 11.85 17.06 32.48
CA THR A 104 12.43 15.91 31.76
C THR A 104 12.57 16.16 30.25
N GLY A 105 11.85 17.12 29.70
CA GLY A 105 11.71 17.31 28.26
C GLY A 105 10.84 16.26 27.57
N GLN A 106 10.16 15.39 28.33
CA GLN A 106 9.31 14.35 27.74
C GLN A 106 8.08 14.96 27.07
N GLU A 107 7.82 14.55 25.83
CA GLU A 107 6.69 15.01 25.03
C GLU A 107 5.54 14.00 25.02
N HIS A 108 4.33 14.49 25.32
CA HIS A 108 3.09 13.74 25.24
C HIS A 108 2.20 14.34 24.17
N LEU A 109 2.04 13.61 23.07
CA LEU A 109 1.33 14.09 21.89
C LEU A 109 -0.12 13.61 21.89
N PHE A 110 -1.05 14.53 21.64
CA PHE A 110 -2.48 14.29 21.57
C PHE A 110 -3.05 14.76 20.24
N SER A 111 -4.12 14.12 19.78
CA SER A 111 -4.86 14.52 18.60
C SER A 111 -6.35 14.25 18.80
N ALA A 112 -7.18 15.24 18.48
CA ALA A 112 -8.64 15.12 18.46
C ALA A 112 -9.16 14.39 17.21
N LYS A 113 -8.32 14.25 16.19
CA LYS A 113 -8.57 13.43 14.99
C LYS A 113 -7.67 12.20 14.98
N PHE A 114 -7.94 11.21 14.12
CA PHE A 114 -7.02 10.11 13.85
C PHE A 114 -5.81 10.59 13.04
N ALA A 115 -5.01 11.50 13.59
CA ALA A 115 -3.86 12.08 12.91
C ALA A 115 -2.55 11.67 13.60
N CYS A 116 -1.55 11.36 12.79
CA CYS A 116 -0.18 11.16 13.24
C CYS A 116 0.30 12.46 13.88
N PRO A 117 0.79 12.41 15.14
CA PRO A 117 1.25 13.60 15.83
C PRO A 117 2.58 14.16 15.29
N VAL A 118 3.29 13.38 14.45
CA VAL A 118 4.62 13.73 13.91
C VAL A 118 4.54 14.32 12.49
N CYS A 119 3.93 13.61 11.53
CA CYS A 119 4.11 13.88 10.10
C CYS A 119 2.87 14.44 9.38
N SER A 120 1.92 15.00 10.11
CA SER A 120 0.70 15.58 9.56
C SER A 120 -0.35 14.65 8.96
N TYR A 121 -0.02 13.38 8.71
CA TYR A 121 -0.94 12.41 8.15
C TYR A 121 -2.21 12.25 8.99
N SER A 122 -3.39 12.37 8.39
CA SER A 122 -4.68 12.19 9.05
C SER A 122 -5.49 11.10 8.37
N LEU A 123 -6.06 10.22 9.18
CA LEU A 123 -7.05 9.23 8.79
C LEU A 123 -8.46 9.80 9.04
N GLY A 124 -9.40 9.42 8.20
CA GLY A 124 -10.84 9.59 8.49
C GLY A 124 -11.30 8.66 9.61
N GLU A 125 -12.59 8.67 9.92
CA GLU A 125 -13.16 7.70 10.86
C GLU A 125 -12.98 6.26 10.36
N LEU A 126 -12.77 5.35 11.32
CA LEU A 126 -12.59 3.93 11.06
C LEU A 126 -13.94 3.25 10.82
N GLU A 127 -14.40 3.31 9.58
CA GLU A 127 -15.62 2.62 9.15
C GLU A 127 -15.31 1.25 8.51
N PRO A 128 -16.23 0.27 8.59
CA PRO A 128 -16.07 -1.02 7.90
C PRO A 128 -15.77 -0.91 6.41
N ARG A 129 -16.26 0.14 5.74
CA ARG A 129 -16.03 0.39 4.30
C ARG A 129 -14.56 0.63 3.96
N LEU A 130 -13.77 1.17 4.91
CA LEU A 130 -12.32 1.35 4.76
C LEU A 130 -11.60 0.01 4.56
N PHE A 131 -12.17 -1.08 5.08
CA PHE A 131 -11.60 -2.43 5.01
C PHE A 131 -12.17 -3.27 3.88
N SER A 132 -13.00 -2.67 3.01
CA SER A 132 -13.57 -3.36 1.85
C SER A 132 -12.82 -2.99 0.58
N PHE A 133 -12.19 -3.97 -0.06
CA PHE A 133 -11.57 -3.80 -1.38
C PHE A 133 -12.60 -3.60 -2.51
N ASN A 134 -13.89 -3.87 -2.24
CA ASN A 134 -14.98 -3.60 -3.18
C ASN A 134 -15.53 -2.17 -3.05
N SER A 135 -15.10 -1.42 -2.03
CA SER A 135 -15.46 -0.02 -1.87
C SER A 135 -14.31 0.87 -2.35
N PRO A 136 -14.57 1.94 -3.12
CA PRO A 136 -13.54 2.92 -3.46
C PRO A 136 -12.83 3.51 -2.23
N LEU A 137 -13.52 3.56 -1.08
CA LEU A 137 -12.98 4.04 0.20
C LEU A 137 -11.95 3.10 0.84
N GLY A 138 -11.92 1.81 0.49
CA GLY A 138 -10.99 0.83 1.04
C GLY A 138 -10.05 0.22 0.00
N ALA A 139 -10.46 0.22 -1.27
CA ALA A 139 -9.70 -0.30 -2.39
C ALA A 139 -8.35 0.39 -2.56
N CYS A 140 -7.33 -0.39 -2.93
CA CYS A 140 -6.06 0.14 -3.40
C CYS A 140 -6.29 0.94 -4.69
N PRO A 141 -5.94 2.24 -4.74
CA PRO A 141 -6.20 3.09 -5.91
C PRO A 141 -5.39 2.68 -7.14
N ALA A 142 -4.29 1.97 -6.94
CA ALA A 142 -3.43 1.51 -8.02
C ALA A 142 -4.04 0.36 -8.83
N CYS A 143 -4.87 -0.48 -8.22
CA CYS A 143 -5.42 -1.66 -8.87
C CYS A 143 -6.93 -1.78 -8.66
N ASP A 144 -7.59 -0.70 -8.23
CA ASP A 144 -9.03 -0.65 -7.95
C ASP A 144 -9.54 -1.84 -7.11
N GLY A 145 -8.75 -2.25 -6.10
CA GLY A 145 -9.11 -3.37 -5.24
C GLY A 145 -9.00 -4.78 -5.86
N LEU A 146 -8.43 -4.92 -7.05
CA LEU A 146 -8.15 -6.22 -7.68
C LEU A 146 -7.00 -6.96 -6.98
N GLY A 147 -6.02 -6.22 -6.44
CA GLY A 147 -4.81 -6.79 -5.82
C GLY A 147 -3.75 -7.25 -6.81
N GLN A 148 -4.11 -7.34 -8.08
CA GLN A 148 -3.27 -7.80 -9.17
C GLN A 148 -3.31 -6.83 -10.34
N ARG A 149 -2.28 -6.88 -11.18
CA ARG A 149 -2.19 -6.15 -12.44
C ARG A 149 -1.72 -7.09 -13.52
N GLU A 150 -2.31 -6.96 -14.70
CA GLU A 150 -1.86 -7.68 -15.88
C GLU A 150 -0.72 -6.92 -16.55
N VAL A 151 0.48 -7.48 -16.48
CA VAL A 151 1.70 -6.91 -17.04
C VAL A 151 2.30 -7.83 -18.09
N PHE A 152 3.09 -7.27 -19.01
CA PHE A 152 3.84 -8.11 -19.95
C PHE A 152 4.92 -8.88 -19.18
N ASP A 153 4.89 -10.20 -19.34
CA ASP A 153 5.80 -11.11 -18.65
C ASP A 153 7.07 -11.28 -19.50
N ALA A 154 8.22 -10.86 -18.97
CA ALA A 154 9.50 -11.00 -19.64
C ALA A 154 9.77 -12.45 -20.05
N ALA A 155 9.40 -13.44 -19.23
CA ALA A 155 9.62 -14.85 -19.54
C ALA A 155 8.71 -15.35 -20.69
N ARG A 156 7.51 -14.77 -20.84
CA ARG A 156 6.63 -15.09 -21.99
C ARG A 156 7.05 -14.36 -23.26
N VAL A 157 7.55 -13.13 -23.12
CA VAL A 157 8.01 -12.30 -24.24
C VAL A 157 9.32 -12.87 -24.81
N VAL A 158 10.24 -13.27 -23.94
CA VAL A 158 11.48 -13.98 -24.31
C VAL A 158 11.22 -15.48 -24.27
N ALA A 159 10.37 -15.97 -25.18
CA ALA A 159 9.92 -17.36 -25.18
C ALA A 159 11.08 -18.37 -25.35
N PHE A 160 12.18 -17.97 -26.01
CA PHE A 160 13.34 -18.81 -26.30
C PHE A 160 14.63 -18.08 -25.94
N PRO A 161 15.02 -18.03 -24.65
CA PRO A 161 16.17 -17.25 -24.18
C PRO A 161 17.52 -17.83 -24.66
N SER A 162 17.54 -19.10 -25.07
CA SER A 162 18.70 -19.76 -25.69
C SER A 162 18.93 -19.37 -27.16
N LEU A 163 17.96 -18.70 -27.80
CA LEU A 163 18.14 -18.12 -29.13
C LEU A 163 18.72 -16.71 -29.01
N SER A 164 19.31 -16.24 -30.11
CA SER A 164 19.75 -14.86 -30.23
C SER A 164 18.59 -13.92 -30.53
N LEU A 165 18.76 -12.64 -30.23
CA LEU A 165 17.79 -11.60 -30.61
C LEU A 165 17.58 -11.61 -32.13
N ALA A 166 18.64 -11.77 -32.91
CA ALA A 166 18.57 -11.86 -34.37
C ALA A 166 17.84 -13.10 -34.90
N SER A 167 17.74 -14.17 -34.09
CA SER A 167 17.14 -15.46 -34.47
C SER A 167 15.74 -15.70 -33.91
N GLY A 168 15.15 -14.69 -33.24
CA GLY A 168 13.78 -14.76 -32.75
C GLY A 168 13.62 -15.16 -31.28
N ALA A 169 14.60 -14.84 -30.42
CA ALA A 169 14.42 -14.91 -28.97
C ALA A 169 13.16 -14.16 -28.49
N ILE A 170 12.84 -13.04 -29.16
CA ILE A 170 11.64 -12.24 -28.95
C ILE A 170 10.88 -12.12 -30.29
N LYS A 171 9.65 -12.63 -30.32
CA LYS A 171 8.82 -12.66 -31.54
C LYS A 171 8.62 -11.25 -32.10
N GLY A 172 8.99 -11.07 -33.37
CA GLY A 172 8.81 -9.80 -34.10
C GLY A 172 9.89 -8.74 -33.83
N TRP A 173 10.86 -9.05 -32.97
CA TRP A 173 12.06 -8.26 -32.70
C TRP A 173 13.29 -9.04 -33.22
N ASP A 174 13.21 -9.47 -34.48
CA ASP A 174 14.20 -10.30 -35.16
C ASP A 174 14.40 -9.81 -36.60
N ARG A 175 15.30 -10.47 -37.36
CA ARG A 175 15.64 -10.09 -38.75
C ARG A 175 14.45 -10.02 -39.71
N ARG A 176 13.33 -10.68 -39.42
CA ARG A 176 12.11 -10.62 -40.26
C ARG A 176 11.43 -9.26 -40.15
N ASN A 177 11.71 -8.50 -39.09
CA ASN A 177 11.24 -7.14 -38.91
C ASN A 177 12.43 -6.16 -38.93
N GLY A 178 12.81 -5.71 -40.14
CA GLY A 178 13.97 -4.86 -40.35
C GLY A 178 13.97 -3.56 -39.53
N TYR A 179 12.79 -2.99 -39.24
CA TYR A 179 12.68 -1.76 -38.45
C TYR A 179 13.10 -1.99 -36.99
N TYR A 180 12.54 -3.00 -36.31
CA TYR A 180 12.91 -3.31 -34.93
C TYR A 180 14.30 -3.94 -34.84
N PHE A 181 14.72 -4.71 -35.83
CA PHE A 181 16.06 -5.29 -35.87
C PHE A 181 17.14 -4.20 -35.97
N ALA A 182 16.95 -3.18 -36.81
CA ALA A 182 17.88 -2.04 -36.89
C ALA A 182 18.00 -1.26 -35.57
N MET A 183 16.93 -1.22 -34.76
CA MET A 183 17.00 -0.67 -33.40
C MET A 183 17.89 -1.53 -32.50
N LEU A 184 17.71 -2.85 -32.51
CA LEU A 184 18.53 -3.76 -31.73
C LEU A 184 20.01 -3.70 -32.13
N GLU A 185 20.32 -3.58 -33.42
CA GLU A 185 21.70 -3.38 -33.90
C GLU A 185 22.30 -2.06 -33.43
N SER A 186 21.49 -1.00 -33.34
CA SER A 186 21.94 0.29 -32.80
C SER A 186 22.16 0.22 -31.29
N LEU A 187 21.28 -0.49 -30.57
CA LEU A 187 21.39 -0.76 -29.13
C LEU A 187 22.63 -1.59 -28.82
N ALA A 188 22.91 -2.60 -29.65
CA ALA A 188 24.09 -3.47 -29.57
C ALA A 188 25.39 -2.71 -29.74
N ARG A 189 25.46 -1.78 -30.70
CA ARG A 189 26.62 -0.89 -30.88
C ARG A 189 26.83 0.05 -29.71
N HIS A 190 25.76 0.52 -29.06
CA HIS A 190 25.84 1.43 -27.93
C HIS A 190 26.28 0.73 -26.64
N TYR A 191 25.64 -0.39 -26.29
CA TYR A 191 25.93 -1.15 -25.07
C TYR A 191 27.06 -2.19 -25.23
N GLY A 192 27.55 -2.41 -26.46
CA GLY A 192 28.66 -3.30 -26.74
C GLY A 192 28.34 -4.79 -26.57
N PHE A 193 27.13 -5.24 -26.96
CA PHE A 193 26.75 -6.65 -26.92
C PHE A 193 26.56 -7.25 -28.32
N ASP A 194 26.64 -8.57 -28.42
CA ASP A 194 26.44 -9.31 -29.66
C ASP A 194 24.95 -9.72 -29.82
N VAL A 195 24.33 -9.30 -30.92
CA VAL A 195 22.92 -9.64 -31.25
C VAL A 195 22.74 -11.08 -31.70
N GLU A 196 23.84 -11.76 -32.05
CA GLU A 196 23.88 -13.18 -32.42
C GLU A 196 24.13 -14.09 -31.22
N ALA A 197 24.52 -13.56 -30.07
CA ALA A 197 24.65 -14.34 -28.85
C ALA A 197 23.26 -14.72 -28.29
N PRO A 198 23.13 -15.90 -27.64
CA PRO A 198 21.92 -16.26 -26.91
C PRO A 198 21.49 -15.17 -25.92
N PHE A 199 20.20 -14.83 -25.86
CA PHE A 199 19.71 -13.75 -24.99
C PHE A 199 20.10 -13.97 -23.52
N GLU A 200 20.03 -15.20 -23.02
CA GLU A 200 20.41 -15.55 -21.65
C GLU A 200 21.89 -15.33 -21.33
N SER A 201 22.75 -15.32 -22.35
CA SER A 201 24.19 -15.06 -22.20
C SER A 201 24.53 -13.58 -22.11
N LEU A 202 23.58 -12.69 -22.43
CA LEU A 202 23.79 -11.25 -22.37
C LEU A 202 23.91 -10.79 -20.90
N PRO A 203 24.74 -9.78 -20.60
CA PRO A 203 24.82 -9.21 -19.26
C PRO A 203 23.47 -8.72 -18.74
N ALA A 204 23.18 -8.89 -17.45
CA ALA A 204 21.91 -8.48 -16.86
C ALA A 204 21.53 -7.00 -17.12
N PRO A 205 22.45 -6.01 -17.07
CA PRO A 205 22.12 -4.63 -17.43
C PRO A 205 21.66 -4.48 -18.89
N VAL A 206 22.23 -5.26 -19.81
CA VAL A 206 21.84 -5.25 -21.23
C VAL A 206 20.46 -5.87 -21.39
N GLN A 207 20.18 -7.01 -20.76
CA GLN A 207 18.85 -7.62 -20.78
C GLN A 207 17.78 -6.63 -20.26
N GLN A 208 18.10 -5.91 -19.18
CA GLN A 208 17.23 -4.88 -18.62
C GLN A 208 17.02 -3.72 -19.60
N ALA A 209 18.09 -3.20 -20.23
CA ALA A 209 17.98 -2.13 -21.22
C ALA A 209 17.14 -2.55 -22.45
N VAL A 210 17.30 -3.79 -22.92
CA VAL A 210 16.51 -4.35 -24.03
C VAL A 210 15.02 -4.46 -23.65
N LEU A 211 14.71 -4.97 -22.46
CA LEU A 211 13.32 -5.21 -22.05
C LEU A 211 12.59 -3.96 -21.56
N HIS A 212 13.25 -3.13 -20.77
CA HIS A 212 12.64 -2.00 -20.05
C HIS A 212 13.04 -0.62 -20.58
N GLY A 213 14.02 -0.56 -21.49
CA GLY A 213 14.47 0.69 -22.11
C GLY A 213 15.73 1.28 -21.46
N SER A 214 16.24 2.36 -22.05
CA SER A 214 17.45 3.05 -21.62
C SER A 214 17.20 4.18 -20.60
N GLY A 215 15.95 4.35 -20.15
CA GLY A 215 15.57 5.45 -19.27
C GLY A 215 15.69 6.79 -19.97
N GLU A 216 16.56 7.67 -19.45
CA GLU A 216 16.85 9.00 -20.00
C GLU A 216 18.08 9.02 -20.93
N GLU A 217 18.74 7.88 -21.13
CA GLU A 217 19.95 7.79 -21.95
C GLU A 217 19.61 7.82 -23.45
N ASP A 218 20.09 8.85 -24.14
CA ASP A 218 19.94 9.01 -25.59
C ASP A 218 20.85 8.05 -26.37
N ILE A 219 20.25 7.26 -27.27
CA ILE A 219 20.95 6.30 -28.12
C ILE A 219 20.80 6.72 -29.59
N ALA A 220 21.88 6.59 -30.36
CA ALA A 220 21.90 6.89 -31.79
C ALA A 220 21.35 5.71 -32.61
N PHE A 221 20.08 5.81 -33.00
CA PHE A 221 19.41 4.82 -33.84
C PHE A 221 19.55 5.13 -35.33
N SER A 222 20.02 4.16 -36.10
CA SER A 222 20.12 4.26 -37.56
C SER A 222 18.95 3.55 -38.23
N TYR A 223 18.13 4.29 -38.97
CA TYR A 223 16.97 3.77 -39.69
C TYR A 223 17.19 3.84 -41.20
N ILE A 224 16.72 2.83 -41.93
CA ILE A 224 16.60 2.89 -43.40
C ILE A 224 15.15 3.23 -43.72
N LEU A 225 14.92 4.37 -44.38
CA LEU A 225 13.59 4.79 -44.78
C LEU A 225 13.18 4.14 -46.09
N ASP A 226 12.02 3.49 -46.10
CA ASP A 226 11.45 2.84 -47.29
C ASP A 226 10.73 3.81 -48.23
N SER A 227 10.50 5.07 -47.80
CA SER A 227 9.83 6.12 -48.57
C SER A 227 10.39 7.53 -48.29
N GLY A 228 10.22 8.45 -49.25
CA GLY A 228 10.67 9.85 -49.16
C GLY A 228 11.99 10.18 -49.89
N ALA A 229 12.42 11.45 -49.82
CA ALA A 229 13.60 11.96 -50.55
C ALA A 229 14.95 11.35 -50.10
N SER A 230 14.97 10.66 -48.96
CA SER A 230 16.12 9.93 -48.41
C SER A 230 15.94 8.40 -48.47
N LYS A 231 15.09 7.91 -49.38
CA LYS A 231 14.85 6.47 -49.58
C LYS A 231 16.16 5.71 -49.75
N GLY A 232 16.37 4.69 -48.93
CA GLY A 232 17.57 3.85 -48.95
C GLY A 232 18.83 4.46 -48.31
N LYS A 233 18.76 5.68 -47.74
CA LYS A 233 19.87 6.26 -46.97
C LYS A 233 19.67 6.05 -45.47
N PRO A 234 20.73 5.72 -44.70
CA PRO A 234 20.64 5.61 -43.25
C PRO A 234 20.44 7.01 -42.65
N VAL A 235 19.36 7.17 -41.88
CA VAL A 235 19.09 8.38 -41.09
C VAL A 235 19.34 8.06 -39.62
N VAL A 236 20.24 8.83 -39.00
CA VAL A 236 20.54 8.68 -37.56
C VAL A 236 19.66 9.64 -36.76
N LYS A 237 18.93 9.10 -35.78
CA LYS A 237 18.17 9.88 -34.80
C LYS A 237 18.65 9.53 -33.40
N LYS A 238 18.77 10.53 -32.53
CA LYS A 238 19.06 10.33 -31.11
C LYS A 238 17.77 10.45 -30.32
N HIS A 239 17.48 9.44 -29.54
CA HIS A 239 16.39 9.44 -28.56
C HIS A 239 16.59 8.27 -27.58
N PRO A 240 15.91 8.26 -26.43
CA PRO A 240 15.94 7.12 -25.54
C PRO A 240 15.26 5.90 -26.15
N PHE A 241 15.73 4.72 -25.80
CA PHE A 241 15.06 3.47 -26.15
C PHE A 241 13.92 3.22 -25.16
N GLU A 242 12.69 3.10 -25.67
CA GLU A 242 11.52 2.88 -24.83
C GLU A 242 11.51 1.49 -24.17
N GLY A 243 12.22 0.51 -24.74
CA GLY A 243 12.17 -0.89 -24.29
C GLY A 243 11.09 -1.73 -24.96
N ILE A 244 11.32 -3.03 -25.06
CA ILE A 244 10.38 -3.96 -25.71
C ILE A 244 9.07 -4.10 -24.92
N LEU A 245 9.13 -4.22 -23.59
CA LEU A 245 7.93 -4.38 -22.76
C LEU A 245 7.06 -3.12 -22.75
N PRO A 246 7.62 -1.90 -22.58
CA PRO A 246 6.85 -0.66 -22.73
C PRO A 246 6.27 -0.48 -24.14
N ASN A 247 7.01 -0.83 -25.20
CA ASN A 247 6.49 -0.83 -26.57
C ASN A 247 5.25 -1.72 -26.70
N MET A 248 5.34 -2.97 -26.23
CA MET A 248 4.22 -3.93 -26.27
C MET A 248 3.03 -3.44 -25.44
N ALA A 249 3.28 -2.86 -24.25
CA ALA A 249 2.24 -2.30 -23.39
C ALA A 249 1.50 -1.12 -24.04
N ARG A 250 2.24 -0.21 -24.68
CA ARG A 250 1.65 0.89 -25.46
C ARG A 250 0.83 0.35 -26.63
N ARG A 251 1.42 -0.53 -27.45
CA ARG A 251 0.72 -1.12 -28.60
C ARG A 251 -0.54 -1.87 -28.22
N TYR A 252 -0.55 -2.57 -27.08
CA TYR A 252 -1.74 -3.25 -26.58
C TYR A 252 -2.87 -2.27 -26.25
N ARG A 253 -2.52 -1.11 -25.65
CA ARG A 253 -3.48 -0.06 -25.27
C ARG A 253 -4.02 0.71 -26.47
N GLU A 254 -3.16 1.01 -27.44
CA GLU A 254 -3.46 1.90 -28.56
C GLU A 254 -3.95 1.17 -29.83
N THR A 255 -3.73 -0.14 -29.95
CA THR A 255 -4.14 -0.87 -31.17
C THR A 255 -5.65 -1.04 -31.25
N ASP A 256 -6.24 -0.72 -32.41
CA ASP A 256 -7.64 -1.02 -32.73
C ASP A 256 -7.84 -2.44 -33.31
N SER A 257 -6.75 -3.15 -33.62
CA SER A 257 -6.81 -4.49 -34.18
C SER A 257 -7.03 -5.53 -33.09
N VAL A 258 -8.16 -6.24 -33.16
CA VAL A 258 -8.49 -7.34 -32.25
C VAL A 258 -7.44 -8.44 -32.29
N VAL A 259 -6.98 -8.82 -33.49
CA VAL A 259 -5.97 -9.87 -33.68
C VAL A 259 -4.64 -9.49 -33.01
N VAL A 260 -4.17 -8.26 -33.20
CA VAL A 260 -2.93 -7.78 -32.55
C VAL A 260 -3.10 -7.73 -31.03
N ARG A 261 -4.26 -7.30 -30.56
CA ARG A 261 -4.58 -7.24 -29.13
C ARG A 261 -4.57 -8.63 -28.49
N GLU A 262 -5.19 -9.62 -29.12
CA GLU A 262 -5.21 -11.01 -28.65
C GLU A 262 -3.82 -11.66 -28.65
N ASP A 263 -3.02 -11.42 -29.70
CA ASP A 263 -1.64 -11.93 -29.78
C ASP A 263 -0.77 -11.37 -28.65
N LEU A 264 -0.88 -10.06 -28.38
CA LEU A 264 -0.16 -9.41 -27.29
C LEU A 264 -0.70 -9.84 -25.91
N ALA A 265 -2.00 -10.10 -25.78
CA ALA A 265 -2.61 -10.54 -24.52
C ALA A 265 -2.01 -11.86 -24.02
N ARG A 266 -1.63 -12.77 -24.92
CA ARG A 266 -0.99 -14.06 -24.57
C ARG A 266 0.35 -13.91 -23.86
N LEU A 267 1.05 -12.80 -24.12
CA LEU A 267 2.35 -12.49 -23.52
C LEU A 267 2.23 -11.82 -22.14
N ARG A 268 1.01 -11.52 -21.69
CA ARG A 268 0.76 -10.91 -20.39
C ARG A 268 0.58 -11.98 -19.33
N SER A 269 0.98 -11.66 -18.11
CA SER A 269 0.73 -12.44 -16.92
C SER A 269 0.09 -11.57 -15.86
N THR A 270 -0.61 -12.20 -14.94
CA THR A 270 -1.16 -11.54 -13.76
C THR A 270 -0.09 -11.54 -12.68
N GLN A 271 0.28 -10.35 -12.20
CA GLN A 271 1.25 -10.18 -11.13
C GLN A 271 0.61 -9.42 -9.95
N PRO A 272 1.10 -9.63 -8.71
CA PRO A 272 0.67 -8.84 -7.57
C PRO A 272 0.87 -7.35 -7.83
N CYS A 273 -0.11 -6.54 -7.41
CA CYS A 273 -0.01 -5.09 -7.54
C CYS A 273 1.20 -4.58 -6.74
N PRO A 274 2.10 -3.76 -7.33
CA PRO A 274 3.32 -3.32 -6.65
C PRO A 274 3.06 -2.37 -5.48
N GLU A 275 1.91 -1.69 -5.43
CA GLU A 275 1.58 -0.76 -4.34
C GLU A 275 0.94 -1.44 -3.14
N CYS A 276 0.03 -2.40 -3.37
CA CYS A 276 -0.63 -3.13 -2.29
C CYS A 276 -0.04 -4.52 -2.01
N HIS A 277 0.88 -5.00 -2.85
CA HIS A 277 1.49 -6.32 -2.78
C HIS A 277 0.46 -7.45 -2.69
N GLY A 278 -0.63 -7.35 -3.45
CA GLY A 278 -1.71 -8.34 -3.40
C GLY A 278 -2.78 -8.08 -2.34
N ALA A 279 -2.57 -7.16 -1.40
CA ALA A 279 -3.50 -6.96 -0.28
C ALA A 279 -4.85 -6.30 -0.66
N ARG A 280 -5.00 -5.79 -1.89
CA ARG A 280 -6.22 -5.16 -2.44
C ARG A 280 -6.68 -3.87 -1.74
N LEU A 281 -6.08 -3.54 -0.61
CA LEU A 281 -6.48 -2.41 0.25
C LEU A 281 -5.53 -1.22 0.10
N ARG A 282 -6.07 -0.03 0.34
CA ARG A 282 -5.29 1.21 0.45
C ARG A 282 -4.33 1.17 1.63
N ARG A 283 -3.38 2.11 1.64
CA ARG A 283 -2.29 2.15 2.64
C ARG A 283 -2.84 2.30 4.05
N GLU A 284 -3.79 3.21 4.23
CA GLU A 284 -4.54 3.53 5.45
C GLU A 284 -5.02 2.24 6.14
N ALA A 285 -5.82 1.46 5.42
CA ALA A 285 -6.48 0.26 5.90
C ALA A 285 -5.48 -0.85 6.28
N ARG A 286 -4.33 -0.94 5.58
CA ARG A 286 -3.27 -1.90 5.87
C ARG A 286 -2.50 -1.61 7.16
N HIS A 287 -2.64 -0.40 7.72
CA HIS A 287 -1.94 0.00 8.94
C HIS A 287 -2.83 0.01 10.18
N VAL A 288 -4.11 -0.37 10.06
CA VAL A 288 -4.97 -0.63 11.21
C VAL A 288 -4.80 -2.08 11.64
N LYS A 289 -4.37 -2.30 12.87
CA LYS A 289 -4.09 -3.61 13.44
C LYS A 289 -5.04 -3.94 14.59
N VAL A 290 -5.37 -5.21 14.74
CA VAL A 290 -6.12 -5.79 15.85
C VAL A 290 -5.19 -6.63 16.70
N GLY A 291 -5.36 -6.59 18.02
CA GLY A 291 -4.46 -7.22 18.99
C GLY A 291 -3.38 -6.27 19.52
N GLU A 292 -2.67 -6.71 20.56
CA GLU A 292 -1.60 -5.94 21.22
C GLU A 292 -0.27 -6.68 21.15
N GLY A 293 0.84 -5.93 21.19
CA GLY A 293 2.19 -6.48 21.15
C GLY A 293 2.42 -7.42 19.96
N ALA A 294 2.86 -8.65 20.23
CA ALA A 294 3.14 -9.66 19.22
C ALA A 294 1.89 -10.20 18.49
N GLN A 295 0.69 -10.01 19.05
CA GLN A 295 -0.56 -10.45 18.43
C GLN A 295 -1.10 -9.46 17.40
N ALA A 296 -0.52 -8.25 17.30
CA ALA A 296 -1.02 -7.19 16.44
C ALA A 296 -0.92 -7.55 14.94
N ARG A 297 -2.07 -7.76 14.29
CA ARG A 297 -2.18 -8.10 12.86
C ARG A 297 -3.13 -7.16 12.15
N ALA A 298 -2.78 -6.76 10.94
CA ALA A 298 -3.67 -6.08 10.01
C ALA A 298 -4.60 -7.09 9.32
N ILE A 299 -5.74 -6.61 8.79
CA ILE A 299 -6.76 -7.48 8.17
C ILE A 299 -6.20 -8.36 7.06
N TYR A 300 -5.31 -7.84 6.21
CA TYR A 300 -4.74 -8.59 5.10
C TYR A 300 -3.78 -9.68 5.56
N GLU A 301 -3.08 -9.50 6.70
CA GLU A 301 -2.23 -10.53 7.28
C GLU A 301 -3.06 -11.71 7.77
N VAL A 302 -4.20 -11.42 8.42
CA VAL A 302 -5.15 -12.44 8.88
C VAL A 302 -5.79 -13.15 7.68
N SER A 303 -6.14 -12.42 6.62
CA SER A 303 -6.75 -13.00 5.43
C SER A 303 -5.81 -13.87 4.60
N HIS A 304 -4.51 -13.57 4.62
CA HIS A 304 -3.48 -14.31 3.88
C HIS A 304 -3.02 -15.57 4.61
N ALA A 305 -3.18 -15.60 5.94
CA ALA A 305 -2.89 -16.78 6.73
C ALA A 305 -3.81 -17.95 6.33
N THR A 306 -3.36 -19.18 6.63
CA THR A 306 -4.23 -20.35 6.44
C THR A 306 -5.45 -20.26 7.36
N LEU A 307 -6.57 -20.90 7.00
CA LEU A 307 -7.78 -20.93 7.82
C LEU A 307 -7.48 -21.55 9.20
N SER A 308 -6.53 -22.48 9.27
CA SER A 308 -6.03 -23.05 10.53
C SER A 308 -5.31 -22.00 11.39
N ASP A 309 -4.39 -21.25 10.81
CA ASP A 309 -3.62 -20.22 11.51
C ASP A 309 -4.50 -19.05 11.93
N ALA A 310 -5.38 -18.59 11.04
CA ALA A 310 -6.34 -17.53 11.32
C ALA A 310 -7.28 -17.93 12.47
N HIS A 311 -7.79 -19.17 12.46
CA HIS A 311 -8.62 -19.69 13.54
C HIS A 311 -7.86 -19.71 14.88
N THR A 312 -6.62 -20.20 14.87
CA THR A 312 -5.76 -20.23 16.06
C THR A 312 -5.53 -18.82 16.61
N TRP A 313 -5.26 -17.85 15.73
CA TRP A 313 -5.08 -16.46 16.11
C TRP A 313 -6.33 -15.87 16.76
N PHE A 314 -7.52 -16.04 16.16
CA PHE A 314 -8.77 -15.54 16.76
C PHE A 314 -9.10 -16.19 18.10
N ARG A 315 -8.76 -17.47 18.31
CA ARG A 315 -8.94 -18.14 19.60
C ARG A 315 -7.99 -17.64 20.69
N GLN A 316 -6.79 -17.22 20.30
CA GLN A 316 -5.75 -16.74 21.23
C GLN A 316 -5.79 -15.22 21.42
N LEU A 317 -6.51 -14.49 20.57
CA LEU A 317 -6.61 -13.04 20.62
C LEU A 317 -7.12 -12.56 21.98
N GLN A 318 -6.30 -11.82 22.70
CA GLN A 318 -6.68 -11.19 23.95
C GLN A 318 -6.89 -9.70 23.73
N LEU A 319 -8.09 -9.22 24.02
CA LEU A 319 -8.43 -7.80 24.01
C LEU A 319 -8.72 -7.37 25.45
N THR A 320 -8.46 -6.11 25.78
CA THR A 320 -8.66 -5.56 27.12
C THR A 320 -9.67 -4.40 27.12
N GLY A 321 -10.36 -4.22 28.26
CA GLY A 321 -11.31 -3.12 28.47
C GLY A 321 -12.49 -3.11 27.49
N ALA A 322 -12.97 -1.92 27.15
CA ALA A 322 -14.14 -1.72 26.29
C ALA A 322 -14.00 -2.38 24.90
N LYS A 323 -12.76 -2.50 24.36
CA LYS A 323 -12.52 -3.17 23.08
C LYS A 323 -12.92 -4.63 23.11
N ALA A 324 -12.64 -5.32 24.23
CA ALA A 324 -12.98 -6.72 24.41
C ALA A 324 -14.49 -6.93 24.42
N GLU A 325 -15.22 -6.12 25.20
CA GLU A 325 -16.68 -6.20 25.31
C GLU A 325 -17.38 -5.96 23.98
N ILE A 326 -16.94 -4.95 23.22
CA ILE A 326 -17.53 -4.61 21.92
C ILE A 326 -17.23 -5.72 20.89
N ALA A 327 -16.01 -6.27 20.88
CA ALA A 327 -15.56 -7.22 19.87
C ALA A 327 -15.92 -8.68 20.17
N ASP A 328 -16.26 -9.05 21.41
CA ASP A 328 -16.45 -10.43 21.86
C ASP A 328 -17.37 -11.25 20.94
N LYS A 329 -18.57 -10.72 20.63
CA LYS A 329 -19.52 -11.40 19.74
C LYS A 329 -18.97 -11.61 18.33
N VAL A 330 -18.28 -10.60 17.78
CA VAL A 330 -17.73 -10.65 16.42
C VAL A 330 -16.56 -11.62 16.35
N VAL A 331 -15.66 -11.59 17.32
CA VAL A 331 -14.50 -12.49 17.41
C VAL A 331 -14.95 -13.95 17.53
N ARG A 332 -15.94 -14.23 18.40
CA ARG A 332 -16.51 -15.58 18.55
C ARG A 332 -17.18 -16.09 17.27
N GLU A 333 -17.95 -15.24 16.61
CA GLU A 333 -18.60 -15.59 15.34
C GLU A 333 -17.58 -15.90 14.24
N ILE A 334 -16.50 -15.10 14.13
CA ILE A 334 -15.43 -15.36 13.16
C ILE A 334 -14.72 -16.68 13.48
N ALA A 335 -14.32 -16.90 14.74
CA ALA A 335 -13.67 -18.14 15.16
C ALA A 335 -14.55 -19.37 14.85
N THR A 336 -15.85 -19.27 15.11
CA THR A 336 -16.83 -20.32 14.83
C THR A 336 -16.90 -20.65 13.33
N ARG A 337 -16.96 -19.64 12.46
CA ARG A 337 -16.96 -19.84 10.99
C ARG A 337 -15.67 -20.46 10.48
N LEU A 338 -14.52 -20.03 11.01
CA LEU A 338 -13.23 -20.60 10.65
C LEU A 338 -13.12 -22.05 11.12
N GLN A 339 -13.65 -22.40 12.30
CA GLN A 339 -13.71 -23.78 12.77
C GLN A 339 -14.51 -24.64 11.80
N PHE A 340 -15.70 -24.23 11.37
CA PHE A 340 -16.49 -25.01 10.41
C PHE A 340 -15.76 -25.25 9.08
N LEU A 341 -15.05 -24.25 8.57
CA LEU A 341 -14.23 -24.43 7.36
C LEU A 341 -13.07 -25.41 7.59
N ASN A 342 -12.47 -25.41 8.77
CA ASN A 342 -11.44 -26.38 9.15
C ASN A 342 -12.01 -27.79 9.29
N ASP A 343 -13.22 -27.94 9.85
CA ASP A 343 -13.89 -29.23 10.05
C ASP A 343 -14.19 -29.93 8.73
N VAL A 344 -14.56 -29.18 7.68
CA VAL A 344 -14.74 -29.71 6.32
C VAL A 344 -13.42 -29.87 5.54
N GLY A 345 -12.27 -29.82 6.21
CA GLY A 345 -10.95 -30.09 5.61
C GLY A 345 -10.44 -29.00 4.68
N LEU A 346 -10.79 -27.73 4.90
CA LEU A 346 -10.29 -26.58 4.12
C LEU A 346 -9.19 -25.79 4.85
N ASN A 347 -8.60 -26.39 5.87
CA ASN A 347 -7.63 -25.77 6.78
C ASN A 347 -6.38 -25.19 6.10
N TYR A 348 -6.02 -25.69 4.91
CA TYR A 348 -4.87 -25.24 4.12
C TYR A 348 -5.16 -24.02 3.22
N LEU A 349 -6.43 -23.63 3.08
CA LEU A 349 -6.81 -22.45 2.31
C LEU A 349 -6.54 -21.15 3.07
N SER A 350 -6.51 -20.03 2.36
CA SER A 350 -6.54 -18.69 2.93
C SER A 350 -7.86 -18.00 2.60
N LEU A 351 -8.23 -16.96 3.36
CA LEU A 351 -9.46 -16.18 3.11
C LEU A 351 -9.35 -15.28 1.86
N ASP A 352 -8.12 -14.96 1.44
CA ASP A 352 -7.86 -14.12 0.27
C ASP A 352 -7.73 -14.90 -1.06
N ARG A 353 -7.82 -16.25 -1.03
CA ARG A 353 -7.77 -17.09 -2.23
C ARG A 353 -8.94 -16.76 -3.17
N SER A 354 -8.63 -16.60 -4.46
CA SER A 354 -9.64 -16.32 -5.48
C SER A 354 -10.62 -17.49 -5.62
N ALA A 355 -11.93 -17.18 -5.63
CA ALA A 355 -12.99 -18.17 -5.80
C ALA A 355 -12.89 -18.94 -7.13
N GLU A 356 -12.36 -18.30 -8.19
CA GLU A 356 -12.17 -18.92 -9.52
C GLU A 356 -11.09 -20.00 -9.51
N THR A 357 -10.18 -19.98 -8.53
CA THR A 357 -9.10 -20.96 -8.40
C THR A 357 -9.48 -22.17 -7.55
N LEU A 358 -10.67 -22.17 -6.96
CA LEU A 358 -11.16 -23.28 -6.15
C LEU A 358 -11.59 -24.43 -7.04
N SER A 359 -11.21 -25.65 -6.64
CA SER A 359 -11.77 -26.87 -7.21
C SER A 359 -13.26 -27.00 -6.92
N GLY A 360 -13.97 -27.79 -7.72
CA GLY A 360 -15.39 -28.06 -7.50
C GLY A 360 -15.68 -28.61 -6.09
N GLY A 361 -14.84 -29.53 -5.60
CA GLY A 361 -14.95 -30.07 -4.25
C GLY A 361 -14.70 -29.03 -3.15
N GLU A 362 -13.69 -28.17 -3.30
CA GLU A 362 -13.44 -27.06 -2.35
C GLU A 362 -14.65 -26.11 -2.30
N ALA A 363 -15.18 -25.68 -3.46
CA ALA A 363 -16.34 -24.79 -3.53
C ALA A 363 -17.58 -25.42 -2.90
N GLN A 364 -17.79 -26.72 -3.09
CA GLN A 364 -18.89 -27.45 -2.46
C GLN A 364 -18.74 -27.53 -0.94
N ARG A 365 -17.53 -27.82 -0.43
CA ARG A 365 -17.27 -27.86 1.02
C ARG A 365 -17.43 -26.48 1.68
N ILE A 366 -17.07 -25.39 1.00
CA ILE A 366 -17.38 -24.03 1.49
C ILE A 366 -18.89 -23.82 1.62
N ARG A 367 -19.68 -24.29 0.63
CA ARG A 367 -21.15 -24.20 0.69
C ARG A 367 -21.74 -25.07 1.81
N LEU A 368 -21.10 -26.19 2.15
CA LEU A 368 -21.46 -27.05 3.28
C LEU A 368 -21.15 -26.41 4.64
N ALA A 369 -20.03 -25.67 4.74
CA ALA A 369 -19.63 -24.97 5.96
C ALA A 369 -20.37 -23.64 6.19
N ALA A 370 -21.00 -23.08 5.15
CA ALA A 370 -21.75 -21.81 5.21
C ALA A 370 -23.04 -21.82 6.09
N PRO A 371 -23.82 -22.91 6.22
CA PRO A 371 -25.13 -22.85 6.87
C PRO A 371 -25.25 -22.90 8.41
N PRO A 372 -24.23 -23.08 9.28
CA PRO A 372 -24.52 -23.22 10.72
C PRO A 372 -25.00 -21.91 11.39
N GLY A 373 -24.85 -20.75 10.74
CA GLY A 373 -25.42 -19.48 11.21
C GLY A 373 -26.90 -19.29 10.85
N SER A 374 -27.43 -20.15 9.97
CA SER A 374 -28.85 -20.22 9.69
C SER A 374 -29.43 -21.28 10.63
N ASN A 375 -30.12 -20.85 11.69
CA ASN A 375 -30.87 -21.74 12.60
C ASN A 375 -32.07 -22.41 11.88
N LEU A 376 -31.87 -22.86 10.64
CA LEU A 376 -32.88 -23.45 9.79
C LEU A 376 -33.12 -24.89 10.27
N ARG A 377 -34.26 -25.09 10.94
CA ARG A 377 -34.76 -26.43 11.26
C ARG A 377 -35.65 -26.92 10.12
N GLY A 378 -35.58 -28.22 9.82
CA GLY A 378 -36.44 -28.84 8.81
C GLY A 378 -36.00 -28.66 7.35
N VAL A 379 -34.73 -28.37 7.10
CA VAL A 379 -34.17 -28.29 5.74
C VAL A 379 -33.61 -29.65 5.32
N CYS A 380 -34.01 -30.11 4.13
CA CYS A 380 -33.41 -31.26 3.47
C CYS A 380 -32.30 -30.77 2.52
N TYR A 381 -31.05 -31.05 2.86
CA TYR A 381 -29.91 -30.76 1.99
C TYR A 381 -29.67 -31.96 1.06
N ILE A 382 -29.75 -31.73 -0.26
CA ILE A 382 -29.38 -32.71 -1.28
C ILE A 382 -27.98 -32.36 -1.77
N LEU A 383 -27.04 -33.28 -1.60
CA LEU A 383 -25.63 -33.09 -1.91
C LEU A 383 -25.21 -34.04 -3.03
N ASP A 384 -24.52 -33.52 -4.04
CA ASP A 384 -24.01 -34.31 -5.16
C ASP A 384 -22.49 -34.50 -5.02
N GLY A 385 -22.03 -35.74 -4.81
CA GLY A 385 -20.60 -36.07 -4.74
C GLY A 385 -19.75 -35.35 -3.66
N PRO A 386 -20.19 -35.29 -2.38
CA PRO A 386 -19.51 -34.48 -1.35
C PRO A 386 -18.07 -34.92 -1.02
N THR A 387 -17.69 -36.15 -1.35
CA THR A 387 -16.34 -36.71 -1.14
C THR A 387 -15.38 -36.50 -2.32
N ILE A 388 -15.83 -35.89 -3.42
CA ILE A 388 -15.00 -35.67 -4.61
C ILE A 388 -13.80 -34.77 -4.26
N GLY A 389 -12.60 -35.24 -4.59
CA GLY A 389 -11.35 -34.51 -4.35
C GLY A 389 -10.89 -34.49 -2.89
N LEU A 390 -11.47 -35.32 -2.01
CA LEU A 390 -10.94 -35.56 -0.66
C LEU A 390 -9.98 -36.75 -0.64
N HIS A 391 -8.96 -36.66 0.21
CA HIS A 391 -8.09 -37.79 0.51
C HIS A 391 -8.87 -38.79 1.42
N PRO A 392 -8.69 -40.12 1.29
CA PRO A 392 -9.49 -41.10 2.04
C PRO A 392 -9.60 -40.93 3.57
N PRO A 393 -8.57 -40.46 4.30
CA PRO A 393 -8.66 -40.11 5.72
C PRO A 393 -9.62 -38.95 6.01
N ASP A 394 -9.73 -37.98 5.11
CA ASP A 394 -10.55 -36.77 5.29
C ASP A 394 -12.04 -37.05 5.05
N ASN A 395 -12.37 -38.18 4.43
CA ASN A 395 -13.76 -38.61 4.27
C ASN A 395 -14.44 -38.84 5.63
N ARG A 396 -13.69 -39.30 6.64
CA ARG A 396 -14.25 -39.49 7.99
C ARG A 396 -14.62 -38.17 8.64
N LEU A 397 -13.79 -37.13 8.48
CA LEU A 397 -14.06 -35.78 8.97
C LEU A 397 -15.33 -35.16 8.39
N LEU A 398 -15.74 -35.57 7.18
CA LEU A 398 -16.96 -35.06 6.53
C LEU A 398 -18.22 -35.87 6.86
N LEU A 399 -18.07 -37.16 7.13
CA LEU A 399 -19.18 -38.11 7.26
C LEU A 399 -19.56 -38.43 8.71
N ASP A 400 -18.60 -38.34 9.63
CA ASP A 400 -18.75 -38.59 11.07
C ASP A 400 -18.68 -37.27 11.84
#